data_AF-A0A2E7TP17-F1
#
_entry.id   AF-A0A2E7TP17-F1
#
_cell.length_a   1.000
_cell.length_b   1.000
_cell.length_c   1.000
_cell.angle_alpha   90.00
_cell.angle_beta   90.00
_cell.angle_gamma   90.00
#
_symmetry.space_group_name_H-M   'P 1'
#
loop_
_entity.id
_entity.type
_entity.pdbx_description
1 polymer ?
#
loop_
_entity_poly.entity_id
_entity_poly.type
_entity_poly.pdbx_seq_one_letter_code
_entity_poly.pdbx_strand_id
1 'polypeptide(L)' 'MTTTTEQGGRQNRFATEPQVQVLDVNYFDNAERVNGQLAMLGFVAALGSYIITGQIIPGIF' A
#
# COMPACT_ATOMS: atom_id res chain seq x y z
N MET A 1 -29.24 -0.86 -13.49
CA MET A 1 -30.08 -1.77 -14.30
C MET A 1 -31.14 -0.96 -14.99
N THR A 2 -31.08 -0.88 -16.32
CA THR A 2 -32.05 -0.11 -17.13
C THR A 2 -32.86 -1.09 -17.95
N THR A 3 -34.19 -0.97 -17.92
CA THR A 3 -35.11 -1.85 -18.65
C THR A 3 -35.92 -1.02 -19.63
N THR A 4 -35.79 -1.29 -20.92
CA THR A 4 -36.63 -0.68 -21.97
C THR A 4 -37.63 -1.74 -22.45
N THR A 5 -38.90 -1.33 -22.59
CA THR A 5 -39.94 -2.18 -23.20
C THR A 5 -40.05 -1.79 -24.67
N GLU A 6 -39.84 -2.75 -25.57
CA GLU A 6 -39.99 -2.53 -27.01
C GLU A 6 -41.46 -2.55 -27.44
N GLN A 7 -41.77 -1.96 -28.60
CA GLN A 7 -43.13 -1.85 -29.19
C GLN A 7 -43.91 -3.19 -29.26
N GLY A 8 -43.22 -4.34 -29.28
CA GLY A 8 -43.82 -5.68 -29.26
C GLY A 8 -44.06 -6.30 -27.88
N GLY A 9 -43.98 -5.53 -26.79
CA GLY A 9 -44.27 -6.00 -25.43
C GLY A 9 -43.17 -6.87 -24.78
N ARG A 10 -41.98 -6.93 -25.38
CA ARG A 10 -40.82 -7.66 -24.84
C ARG A 10 -39.97 -6.73 -23.99
N GLN A 11 -39.59 -7.18 -22.79
CA GLN A 11 -38.68 -6.46 -21.91
C GLN A 11 -37.23 -6.84 -22.23
N ASN A 12 -36.45 -5.88 -22.73
CA ASN A 12 -35.01 -6.02 -22.84
C ASN A 12 -34.34 -5.54 -21.54
N ARG A 13 -33.60 -6.45 -20.89
CA ARG A 13 -32.77 -6.14 -19.72
C ARG A 13 -31.33 -5.98 -20.14
N PHE A 14 -30.75 -4.81 -19.89
CA PHE A 14 -29.33 -4.56 -20.10
C PHE A 14 -28.54 -4.92 -18.84
N ALA A 15 -27.40 -5.60 -19.04
CA ALA A 15 -26.47 -5.91 -17.96
C ALA A 15 -25.97 -4.60 -17.32
N THR A 16 -25.92 -4.57 -16.00
CA THR A 16 -25.29 -3.48 -15.26
C THR A 16 -23.81 -3.78 -15.14
N GLU A 17 -22.98 -2.91 -15.68
CA GLU A 17 -21.54 -3.02 -15.53
C GLU A 17 -21.14 -2.83 -14.06
N PRO A 18 -20.19 -3.62 -13.54
CA PRO A 18 -19.67 -3.40 -12.21
C PRO A 18 -18.97 -2.02 -12.16
N GLN A 19 -19.20 -1.25 -11.10
CA GLN A 19 -18.45 -0.02 -10.87
C GLN A 19 -17.03 -0.36 -10.44
N VAL A 20 -16.10 -0.39 -11.40
CA VAL A 20 -14.68 -0.59 -11.13
C VAL A 20 -14.15 0.72 -10.54
N GLN A 21 -13.81 0.69 -9.25
CA GLN A 21 -13.17 1.82 -8.58
C GLN A 21 -11.65 1.67 -8.71
N VAL A 22 -11.00 2.66 -9.32
CA VAL A 22 -9.54 2.76 -9.28
C VAL A 22 -9.17 3.36 -7.94
N LEU A 23 -8.63 2.54 -7.04
CA LEU A 23 -8.08 2.99 -5.77
C LEU A 23 -6.74 3.66 -6.06
N ASP A 24 -6.70 4.98 -5.96
CA ASP A 24 -5.44 5.75 -6.01
C ASP A 24 -4.74 5.64 -4.64
N VAL A 25 -4.03 4.53 -4.44
CA VAL A 25 -3.27 4.27 -3.22
C VAL A 25 -1.80 4.43 -3.55
N ASN A 26 -1.17 5.44 -2.95
CA ASN A 26 0.25 5.68 -3.16
C ASN A 26 1.09 4.72 -2.29
N TYR A 27 1.14 3.46 -2.69
CA TYR A 27 1.80 2.39 -1.96
C TYR A 27 3.33 2.56 -1.96
N PHE A 28 3.90 2.94 -3.11
CA PHE A 28 5.35 3.03 -3.29
C PHE A 28 5.97 4.18 -2.49
N ASP A 29 5.39 5.38 -2.53
CA ASP A 29 5.95 6.52 -1.80
C ASP A 29 5.91 6.29 -0.29
N ASN A 30 4.83 5.65 0.21
CA ASN A 30 4.73 5.29 1.62
C ASN A 30 5.75 4.22 2.00
N ALA A 31 5.97 3.21 1.16
CA ALA A 31 6.96 2.17 1.39
C ALA A 31 8.38 2.73 1.42
N GLU A 32 8.75 3.61 0.48
CA GLU A 32 10.06 4.27 0.46
C GLU A 32 10.29 5.12 1.70
N ARG A 33 9.27 5.89 2.12
CA ARG A 33 9.36 6.72 3.33
C ARG A 33 9.59 5.88 4.59
N VAL A 34 8.84 4.79 4.75
CA VAL A 34 8.99 3.89 5.91
C VAL A 34 10.35 3.20 5.90
N ASN A 35 10.79 2.69 4.76
CA ASN A 35 12.12 2.09 4.63
C ASN A 35 13.23 3.07 4.96
N GLY A 36 13.14 4.31 4.48
CA GLY A 36 14.10 5.38 4.80
C GLY A 36 14.14 5.70 6.30
N GLN A 37 12.97 5.77 6.97
CA GLN A 37 12.89 6.00 8.41
C GLN A 37 13.53 4.87 9.22
N LEU A 38 13.25 3.62 8.87
CA LEU A 38 13.83 2.46 9.53
C LEU A 38 15.35 2.40 9.33
N ALA A 39 15.85 2.74 8.13
CA ALA A 39 17.28 2.81 7.86
C ALA A 39 17.98 3.89 8.70
N MET A 40 17.39 5.09 8.81
CA MET A 40 17.93 6.16 9.67
C MET A 40 17.95 5.77 11.15
N LEU A 41 16.89 5.13 11.64
CA LEU A 41 16.83 4.61 13.01
C LEU A 41 17.90 3.53 13.24
N GLY A 42 18.06 2.60 12.31
CA GLY A 42 19.11 1.58 12.36
C GLY A 42 20.52 2.17 12.42
N PHE A 43 20.78 3.22 11.64
CA PHE A 43 22.07 3.92 11.66
C PHE A 43 22.35 4.61 13.00
N VAL A 44 21.38 5.36 13.54
CA VAL A 44 21.54 6.02 14.84
C VAL A 44 21.69 4.99 15.96
N ALA A 45 20.93 3.90 15.91
CA ALA A 45 21.05 2.80 16.87
C ALA A 45 22.43 2.12 16.80
N ALA A 46 22.97 1.90 15.59
CA ALA A 46 24.31 1.35 15.40
C ALA A 46 25.40 2.25 15.99
N LEU A 47 25.30 3.57 15.76
CA LEU A 47 26.21 4.55 16.37
C LEU A 47 26.09 4.56 17.90
N GLY A 48 24.85 4.61 18.41
CA GLY A 48 24.58 4.59 19.85
C GLY A 48 25.11 3.32 20.52
N SER A 49 24.94 2.17 19.87
CA SER A 49 25.49 0.89 20.32
C SER A 49 27.01 0.94 20.43
N TYR A 50 27.69 1.44 19.40
CA TYR A 50 29.15 1.55 19.41
C TYR A 50 29.65 2.48 20.52
N ILE A 51 28.98 3.60 20.77
CA ILE A 51 29.34 4.55 21.83
C ILE A 51 29.20 3.91 23.22
N ILE A 52 28.14 3.14 23.47
CA ILE A 52 27.84 2.60 24.80
C ILE A 52 28.58 1.28 25.06
N THR A 53 28.64 0.39 24.07
CA THR A 53 29.12 -0.99 24.22
C THR A 53 30.47 -1.25 23.57
N GLY A 54 30.98 -0.32 22.74
CA GLY A 54 32.17 -0.52 21.92
C GLY A 54 31.96 -1.45 20.72
N GLN A 55 30.73 -1.95 20.51
CA GLN A 55 30.38 -2.90 19.46
C GLN A 55 29.23 -2.34 18.62
N ILE A 56 29.31 -2.49 17.28
CA ILE A 56 28.24 -2.08 16.37
C ILE A 56 27.00 -2.96 16.56
N ILE A 57 27.21 -4.27 16.75
CA ILE A 57 26.15 -5.21 17.14
C ILE A 57 26.61 -5.95 18.40
N PRO A 58 26.02 -5.65 19.56
CA PRO A 58 26.47 -6.25 20.81
C PRO A 58 26.05 -7.72 20.85
N GLY A 59 26.99 -8.60 21.19
CA GLY A 59 26.73 -10.04 21.36
C GLY A 59 26.77 -10.91 20.09
N ILE A 60 27.17 -10.35 18.94
CA ILE A 60 27.62 -11.14 17.78
C ILE A 60 29.16 -11.10 17.81
N PHE A 61 29.79 -12.25 18.09
CA PHE A 61 31.24 -12.39 18.23
C PHE A 61 31.94 -12.61 16.90
#